data_AF-A0A4U0NS42-F1
#
_entry.id   AF-A0A4U0NS42-F1
#
_cell.length_a   1.000
_cell.length_b   1.000
_cell.length_c   1.000
_cell.angle_alpha   90.00
_cell.angle_beta   90.00
_cell.angle_gamma   90.00
#
_symmetry.space_group_name_H-M   'P 1'
#
loop_
_entity.id
_entity.type
_entity.pdbx_description
1 polymer ?
#
loop_
_entity_poly.entity_id
_entity_poly.type
_entity_poly.pdbx_seq_one_letter_code
_entity_poly.pdbx_strand_id
1 'polypeptide(L)'
;MTKSNAHIICGYCRRTFQRPKPTGRTPRYCSARCRSASYRDRTATPAEPRRYDDDVVRISRALLTKAQVLDHIARNRVQALPLEAVEQCVALQRDLGDVTAVIIRQALSYGAPWPQIANAMNSSASTLKGSYSAEKVDKILARRADRGPARLRRPAGLQNGKPASTVSRASCWLPGQPGYALSRALSHLGRAGGQPTVRDLAASTGVSTSYIYRIMSGERTPTWEVAAGFARACEADPDDLSFLWNTAHELPSDPPPGQTYPEAVHALQAALRGLRLAAACPEIPTLLRQAPAPLTAGAATALLSSQTPAAGFLRWPVVGALATALQGDPDAIRPLWERVDALAPTADDADRGRSWPAEAFG
;
A
#
# COMPACT_ATOMS: atom_id res chain seq x y z
N MET A 1 29.14 60.60 10.36
CA MET A 1 28.53 59.38 9.80
C MET A 1 27.02 59.45 9.98
N THR A 2 26.30 59.82 8.93
CA THR A 2 24.85 59.99 8.91
C THR A 2 24.15 58.63 9.03
N LYS A 3 23.47 58.38 10.15
CA LYS A 3 22.68 57.17 10.36
C LYS A 3 21.53 57.17 9.35
N SER A 4 21.62 56.29 8.35
CA SER A 4 20.55 56.04 7.39
C SER A 4 19.26 55.66 8.14
N ASN A 5 18.28 56.56 8.14
CA ASN A 5 16.98 56.32 8.73
C ASN A 5 16.23 55.35 7.82
N ALA A 6 16.23 54.07 8.21
CA ALA A 6 15.48 53.05 7.50
C ALA A 6 13.99 53.41 7.48
N HIS A 7 13.45 53.68 6.29
CA HIS A 7 12.02 53.88 6.07
C HIS A 7 11.30 52.52 6.07
N ILE A 8 10.22 52.42 6.86
CA ILE A 8 9.43 51.20 7.04
C ILE A 8 8.03 51.46 6.49
N ILE A 9 7.45 50.49 5.78
CA ILE A 9 6.07 50.56 5.29
C ILE A 9 5.11 50.04 6.38
N CYS A 10 4.08 50.81 6.72
CA CYS A 10 3.06 50.38 7.67
C CYS A 10 2.20 49.25 7.09
N GLY A 11 2.06 48.14 7.83
CA GLY A 11 1.23 47.00 7.41
C GLY A 11 -0.29 47.23 7.36
N TYR A 12 -0.78 48.43 7.67
CA TYR A 12 -2.21 48.78 7.61
C TYR A 12 -2.47 49.88 6.57
N CYS A 13 -2.06 51.12 6.85
CA CYS A 13 -2.30 52.27 5.97
C CYS A 13 -1.31 52.39 4.80
N ARG A 14 -0.34 51.46 4.69
CA ARG A 14 0.74 51.44 3.67
C ARG A 14 1.62 52.68 3.58
N ARG A 15 1.49 53.64 4.51
CA ARG A 15 2.38 54.82 4.57
C ARG A 15 3.78 54.43 5.03
N THR A 16 4.79 55.06 4.44
CA THR A 16 6.18 54.99 4.89
C THR A 16 6.35 55.82 6.15
N PHE A 17 6.98 55.27 7.18
CA PHE A 17 7.29 55.96 8.43
C PHE A 17 8.71 55.64 8.89
N GLN A 18 9.30 56.57 9.65
CA GLN A 18 10.63 56.38 10.20
C GLN A 18 10.57 55.57 11.50
N ARG A 19 11.62 54.79 11.71
CA ARG A 19 11.77 54.00 12.92
C ARG A 19 11.93 54.92 14.15
N PRO A 20 11.02 54.88 15.14
CA PRO A 20 11.02 55.83 16.26
C PRO A 20 12.14 55.57 17.29
N LYS A 21 12.70 54.35 17.35
CA LYS A 21 13.84 54.00 18.22
C LYS A 21 14.85 53.15 17.45
N PRO A 22 16.15 53.49 17.44
CA PRO A 22 17.15 52.80 16.63
C PRO A 22 17.45 51.37 17.11
N THR A 23 17.19 51.05 18.39
CA THR A 23 17.39 49.72 18.99
C THR A 23 16.06 48.97 19.19
N GLY A 24 16.10 47.63 19.21
CA GLY A 24 14.92 46.77 19.45
C GLY A 24 14.21 46.21 18.20
N ARG A 25 13.00 45.66 18.39
CA ARG A 25 12.20 45.04 17.31
C ARG A 25 11.61 46.11 16.39
N THR A 26 11.77 45.94 15.09
CA THR A 26 11.22 46.85 14.06
C THR A 26 9.69 46.93 14.16
N PRO A 27 9.09 48.13 14.31
CA PRO A 27 7.65 48.29 14.42
C PRO A 27 6.97 47.98 13.08
N ARG A 28 5.85 47.26 13.14
CA ARG A 28 5.07 46.84 11.95
C ARG A 28 4.00 47.88 11.53
N TYR A 29 3.69 48.83 12.40
CA TYR A 29 2.64 49.84 12.20
C TYR A 29 3.14 51.22 12.59
N CYS A 30 2.69 52.26 11.88
CA CYS A 30 3.11 53.65 12.12
C CYS A 30 2.50 54.26 13.39
N SER A 31 1.42 53.70 13.94
CA SER A 31 0.76 54.20 15.14
C SER A 31 -0.04 53.12 15.88
N ALA A 32 -0.35 53.37 17.15
CA ALA A 32 -1.27 52.54 17.94
C ALA A 32 -2.64 52.45 17.25
N ARG A 33 -3.12 53.53 16.62
CA ARG A 33 -4.37 53.54 15.85
C ARG A 33 -4.34 52.56 14.67
N CYS A 34 -3.26 52.54 13.89
CA CYS A 34 -3.11 51.58 12.79
C CYS A 34 -2.98 50.13 13.29
N ARG A 35 -2.34 49.92 14.45
CA ARG A 35 -2.27 48.61 15.10
C ARG A 35 -3.67 48.14 15.52
N SER A 36 -4.44 49.00 16.19
CA SER A 36 -5.80 48.68 16.65
C SER A 36 -6.78 48.51 15.49
N ALA A 37 -6.67 49.31 14.43
CA ALA A 37 -7.50 49.18 13.23
C ALA A 37 -7.19 47.87 12.48
N SER A 38 -5.92 47.51 12.31
CA SER A 38 -5.54 46.21 11.76
C SER A 38 -6.02 45.04 12.61
N TYR A 39 -6.03 45.18 13.94
CA TYR A 39 -6.59 44.16 14.84
C TYR A 39 -8.11 44.05 14.67
N ARG A 40 -8.82 45.18 14.59
CA ARG A 40 -10.26 45.25 14.38
C ARG A 40 -10.67 44.68 13.03
N ASP A 41 -10.01 45.03 11.93
CA ASP A 41 -10.37 44.48 10.60
C ASP A 41 -10.15 42.97 10.54
N ARG A 42 -9.13 42.44 11.24
CA ARG A 42 -8.90 40.99 11.37
C ARG A 42 -9.95 40.28 12.21
N THR A 43 -10.61 40.97 13.14
CA THR A 43 -11.67 40.41 14.00
C THR A 43 -13.09 40.76 13.54
N ALA A 44 -13.26 41.76 12.67
CA ALA A 44 -14.55 42.29 12.23
C ALA A 44 -15.16 41.56 11.03
N THR A 45 -14.44 40.62 10.42
CA THR A 45 -15.03 39.73 9.42
C THR A 45 -15.37 38.41 10.12
N PRO A 46 -16.63 38.14 10.52
CA PRO A 46 -17.01 36.81 10.92
C PRO A 46 -17.07 36.01 9.62
N ALA A 47 -15.96 35.37 9.25
CA ALA A 47 -16.01 34.23 8.37
C ALA A 47 -17.04 33.27 8.98
N GLU A 48 -17.96 32.75 8.15
CA GLU A 48 -18.91 31.74 8.62
C GLU A 48 -18.17 30.71 9.48
N PRO A 49 -18.71 30.35 10.66
CA PRO A 49 -18.02 29.45 11.57
C PRO A 49 -17.72 28.15 10.82
N ARG A 50 -16.43 27.96 10.52
CA ARG A 50 -15.93 26.77 9.83
C ARG A 50 -16.49 25.54 10.56
N ARG A 51 -17.20 24.69 9.82
CA ARG A 51 -17.62 23.39 10.32
C ARG A 51 -16.42 22.45 10.33
N TYR A 52 -16.26 21.73 11.43
CA TYR A 52 -15.12 20.83 11.65
C TYR A 52 -15.50 19.35 11.45
N ASP A 53 -16.73 19.06 11.02
CA ASP A 53 -17.28 17.71 10.92
C ASP A 53 -16.46 16.81 9.99
N ASP A 54 -16.16 17.30 8.78
CA ASP A 54 -15.34 16.58 7.80
C ASP A 54 -13.90 16.39 8.31
N ASP A 55 -13.37 17.38 9.04
CA ASP A 55 -12.03 17.30 9.62
C ASP A 55 -11.97 16.24 10.73
N VAL A 56 -13.00 16.12 11.58
CA VAL A 56 -13.09 15.06 12.61
C VAL A 56 -13.15 13.69 11.97
N VAL A 57 -14.01 13.49 10.96
CA VAL A 57 -14.14 12.20 10.26
C VAL A 57 -12.83 11.82 9.56
N ARG A 58 -12.20 12.77 8.86
CA ARG A 58 -10.95 12.54 8.13
C ARG A 58 -9.79 12.18 9.06
N ILE A 59 -9.64 12.90 10.16
CA ILE A 59 -8.51 12.73 11.09
C ILE A 59 -8.71 11.48 11.95
N SER A 60 -9.93 11.19 12.40
CA SER A 60 -10.23 9.98 13.17
C SER A 60 -9.97 8.70 12.36
N ARG A 61 -10.34 8.66 11.07
CA ARG A 61 -9.99 7.55 10.17
C ARG A 61 -8.48 7.35 10.05
N ALA A 62 -7.72 8.44 9.89
CA ALA A 62 -6.26 8.36 9.82
C ALA A 62 -5.63 7.83 11.12
N LEU A 63 -6.19 8.21 12.28
CA LEU A 63 -5.77 7.71 13.59
C LEU A 63 -6.05 6.20 13.70
N LEU A 64 -7.25 5.75 13.29
CA LEU A 64 -7.62 4.33 13.31
C LEU A 64 -6.67 3.47 12.47
N THR A 65 -6.36 3.91 11.24
CA THR A 65 -5.41 3.19 10.37
C THR A 65 -4.05 3.01 11.04
N LYS A 66 -3.56 4.02 11.75
CA LYS A 66 -2.28 3.93 12.48
C LYS A 66 -2.33 3.03 13.71
N ALA A 67 -3.46 3.04 14.42
CA ALA A 67 -3.67 2.16 15.56
C ALA A 67 -3.67 0.69 15.12
N GLN A 68 -4.30 0.40 13.98
CA GLN A 68 -4.29 -0.93 13.36
C GLN A 68 -2.88 -1.36 12.94
N VAL A 69 -2.05 -0.46 12.40
CA VAL A 69 -0.64 -0.76 12.10
C VAL A 69 0.13 -1.11 13.36
N LEU A 70 -0.07 -0.37 14.46
CA LEU A 70 0.57 -0.68 15.74
C LEU A 70 0.11 -2.03 16.31
N ASP A 71 -1.19 -2.32 16.25
CA ASP A 71 -1.75 -3.63 16.66
C ASP A 71 -1.16 -4.78 15.83
N HIS A 72 -1.02 -4.58 14.52
CA HIS A 72 -0.38 -5.55 13.64
C HIS A 72 1.10 -5.79 14.00
N ILE A 73 1.87 -4.73 14.27
CA ILE A 73 3.27 -4.84 14.75
C ILE A 73 3.34 -5.58 16.08
N ALA A 74 2.39 -5.34 16.99
CA ALA A 74 2.35 -5.99 18.30
C ALA A 74 2.02 -7.50 18.21
N ARG A 75 1.14 -7.88 17.27
CA ARG A 75 0.72 -9.29 17.06
C ARG A 75 1.74 -10.09 16.28
N ASN A 76 2.36 -9.48 15.27
CA ASN A 76 3.32 -10.15 14.40
C ASN A 76 4.73 -9.79 14.86
N ARG A 77 5.29 -10.63 15.75
CA ARG A 77 6.69 -10.57 16.20
C ARG A 77 7.65 -10.99 15.09
N VAL A 78 7.58 -10.33 13.94
CA VAL A 78 8.74 -10.23 13.06
C VAL A 78 9.81 -9.45 13.85
N GLN A 79 11.10 -9.62 13.55
CA GLN A 79 12.16 -8.76 14.08
C GLN A 79 12.01 -7.30 13.58
N ALA A 80 10.86 -6.67 13.81
CA ALA A 80 10.70 -5.24 13.72
C ALA A 80 11.59 -4.64 14.79
N LEU A 81 12.54 -3.81 14.35
CA LEU A 81 13.40 -3.02 15.21
C LEU A 81 12.49 -2.36 16.27
N PRO A 82 12.67 -2.59 17.59
CA PRO A 82 11.79 -2.09 18.65
C PRO A 82 11.49 -0.58 18.58
N LEU A 83 12.36 0.17 17.91
CA LEU A 83 12.23 1.58 17.63
C LEU A 83 11.02 1.93 16.74
N GLU A 84 10.61 1.08 15.80
CA GLU A 84 9.50 1.35 14.89
C GLU A 84 8.16 1.42 15.63
N ALA A 85 7.94 0.52 16.59
CA ALA A 85 6.75 0.56 17.44
C ALA A 85 6.70 1.88 18.24
N VAL A 86 7.85 2.32 18.76
CA VAL A 86 7.96 3.61 19.47
C VAL A 86 7.68 4.80 18.54
N GLU A 87 8.22 4.79 17.31
CA GLU A 87 7.94 5.83 16.32
C GLU A 87 6.44 5.88 15.95
N GLN A 88 5.77 4.73 15.82
CA GLN A 88 4.34 4.67 15.58
C GLN A 88 3.54 5.21 16.77
N CYS A 89 3.92 4.88 18.00
CA CYS A 89 3.31 5.43 19.21
C CYS A 89 3.42 6.96 19.26
N VAL A 90 4.58 7.53 18.94
CA VAL A 90 4.78 8.99 18.88
C VAL A 90 3.93 9.63 17.78
N ALA A 91 3.80 8.98 16.63
CA ALA A 91 2.93 9.45 15.55
C ALA A 91 1.45 9.43 15.96
N LEU A 92 1.01 8.37 16.63
CA LEU A 92 -0.34 8.23 17.17
C LEU A 92 -0.67 9.30 18.21
N GLN A 93 0.25 9.58 19.13
CA GLN A 93 0.06 10.65 20.13
C GLN A 93 -0.14 12.02 19.47
N ARG A 94 0.62 12.32 18.41
CA ARG A 94 0.45 13.57 17.66
C ARG A 94 -0.89 13.63 16.94
N ASP A 95 -1.30 12.54 16.30
CA ASP A 95 -2.60 12.47 15.61
C ASP A 95 -3.77 12.53 16.57
N LEU A 96 -3.62 11.96 17.77
CA LEU A 96 -4.58 12.09 18.85
C LEU A 96 -4.68 13.55 19.33
N GLY A 97 -3.56 14.26 19.43
CA GLY A 97 -3.56 15.70 19.71
C GLY A 97 -4.28 16.52 18.62
N ASP A 98 -4.01 16.23 17.35
CA ASP A 98 -4.67 16.89 16.22
C ASP A 98 -6.19 16.62 16.21
N VAL A 99 -6.63 15.36 16.41
CA VAL A 99 -8.06 15.03 16.43
C VAL A 99 -8.77 15.68 17.62
N THR A 100 -8.13 15.71 18.79
CA THR A 100 -8.66 16.35 20.00
C THR A 100 -8.91 17.83 19.75
N ALA A 101 -7.95 18.51 19.11
CA ALA A 101 -8.08 19.93 18.78
C ALA A 101 -9.30 20.22 17.89
N VAL A 102 -9.58 19.35 16.92
CA VAL A 102 -10.69 19.50 15.99
C VAL A 102 -12.02 19.11 16.64
N ILE A 103 -12.06 18.04 17.44
CA ILE A 103 -13.26 17.64 18.21
C ILE A 103 -13.68 18.73 19.19
N ILE A 104 -12.74 19.39 19.86
CA ILE A 104 -13.05 20.52 20.75
C ILE A 104 -13.73 21.65 19.96
N ARG A 105 -13.26 21.96 18.75
CA ARG A 105 -13.88 22.98 17.91
C ARG A 105 -15.25 22.56 17.39
N GLN A 106 -15.42 21.28 17.05
CA GLN A 106 -16.70 20.70 16.67
C GLN A 106 -17.70 20.81 17.83
N ALA A 107 -17.32 20.41 19.04
CA ALA A 107 -18.17 20.51 20.23
C ALA A 107 -18.61 21.96 20.49
N LEU A 108 -17.69 22.92 20.35
CA LEU A 108 -18.01 24.35 20.47
C LEU A 108 -18.97 24.82 19.37
N SER A 109 -18.84 24.34 18.13
CA SER A 109 -19.78 24.69 17.05
C SER A 109 -21.18 24.11 17.27
N TYR A 110 -21.30 23.02 18.03
CA TYR A 110 -22.57 22.46 18.49
C TYR A 110 -23.07 23.06 19.82
N GLY A 111 -22.43 24.12 20.31
CA GLY A 111 -22.90 24.87 21.48
C GLY A 111 -22.42 24.34 22.83
N ALA A 112 -21.49 23.38 22.88
CA ALA A 112 -20.92 22.92 24.15
C ALA A 112 -20.13 24.05 24.83
N PRO A 113 -20.40 24.41 26.09
CA PRO A 113 -19.70 25.48 26.77
C PRO A 113 -18.31 25.01 27.25
N TRP A 114 -17.34 25.93 27.28
CA TRP A 114 -15.97 25.64 27.71
C TRP A 114 -15.83 24.90 29.05
N PRO A 115 -16.62 25.20 30.11
CA PRO A 115 -16.55 24.45 31.38
C PRO A 115 -16.86 22.96 31.24
N GLN A 116 -17.77 22.57 30.34
CA GLN A 116 -18.11 21.17 30.12
C GLN A 116 -16.96 20.42 29.44
N ILE A 117 -16.34 21.04 28.43
CA ILE A 117 -15.17 20.49 27.74
C ILE A 117 -13.96 20.43 28.69
N ALA A 118 -13.78 21.46 29.52
CA ALA A 118 -12.76 21.54 30.56
C ALA A 118 -12.85 20.38 31.55
N ASN A 119 -14.07 20.06 32.00
CA ASN A 119 -14.32 18.92 32.87
C ASN A 119 -13.95 17.59 32.18
N ALA A 120 -14.38 17.38 30.93
CA ALA A 120 -14.05 16.17 30.17
C ALA A 120 -12.54 15.98 29.92
N MET A 121 -11.80 17.08 29.77
CA MET A 121 -10.35 17.08 29.52
C MET A 121 -9.51 17.16 30.81
N ASN A 122 -10.14 17.22 31.98
CA ASN A 122 -9.49 17.46 33.28
C ASN A 122 -8.50 18.65 33.25
N SER A 123 -8.92 19.77 32.66
CA SER A 123 -8.11 20.97 32.47
C SER A 123 -8.94 22.24 32.72
N SER A 124 -8.31 23.41 32.87
CA SER A 124 -9.04 24.65 33.08
C SER A 124 -9.55 25.27 31.77
N ALA A 125 -10.74 25.88 31.81
CA ALA A 125 -11.36 26.52 30.65
C ALA A 125 -10.47 27.63 30.03
N SER A 126 -9.72 28.37 30.86
CA SER A 126 -8.77 29.39 30.40
C SER A 126 -7.61 28.79 29.61
N THR A 127 -7.07 27.65 30.06
CA THR A 127 -6.01 26.91 29.38
C THR A 127 -6.47 26.37 28.02
N LEU A 128 -7.68 25.79 27.98
CA LEU A 128 -8.24 25.27 26.73
C LEU A 128 -8.54 26.39 25.73
N LYS A 129 -9.12 27.51 26.17
CA LYS A 129 -9.41 28.66 25.29
C LYS A 129 -8.14 29.26 24.67
N GLY A 130 -7.06 29.31 25.44
CA GLY A 130 -5.75 29.75 24.95
C GLY A 130 -5.09 28.75 23.98
N SER A 131 -5.29 27.45 24.18
CA SER A 131 -4.61 26.39 23.43
C SER A 131 -5.35 25.97 22.15
N TYR A 132 -6.68 26.02 22.17
CA TYR A 132 -7.58 25.53 21.12
C TYR A 132 -8.43 26.65 20.51
N SER A 133 -7.84 27.84 20.31
CA SER A 133 -8.49 28.91 19.53
C SER A 133 -8.63 28.48 18.06
N ALA A 134 -9.64 29.01 17.35
CA ALA A 134 -9.87 28.68 15.94
C ALA A 134 -8.60 28.85 15.09
N GLU A 135 -7.90 29.98 15.24
CA GLU A 135 -6.65 30.26 14.51
C GLU A 135 -5.53 29.24 14.82
N LYS A 136 -5.45 28.74 16.06
CA LYS A 136 -4.47 27.71 16.42
C LYS A 136 -4.83 26.36 15.82
N VAL A 137 -6.11 25.99 15.86
CA VAL A 137 -6.57 24.72 15.28
C VAL A 137 -6.41 24.73 13.76
N ASP A 138 -6.70 25.85 13.09
CA ASP A 138 -6.45 25.98 11.65
C ASP A 138 -4.95 25.87 11.32
N LYS A 139 -4.06 26.41 12.15
CA LYS A 139 -2.60 26.21 12.02
C LYS A 139 -2.19 24.75 12.25
N ILE A 140 -2.84 24.04 13.19
CA ILE A 140 -2.61 22.60 13.41
C ILE A 140 -3.02 21.82 12.15
N LEU A 141 -4.20 22.12 11.59
CA LEU A 141 -4.71 21.53 10.36
C LEU A 141 -3.80 21.82 9.16
N ALA A 142 -3.31 23.05 9.01
CA ALA A 142 -2.36 23.42 7.95
C ALA A 142 -1.04 22.66 8.10
N ARG A 143 -0.45 22.65 9.30
CA ARG A 143 0.77 21.85 9.58
C ARG A 143 0.55 20.37 9.36
N ARG A 144 -0.65 19.85 9.61
CA ARG A 144 -1.02 18.46 9.32
C ARG A 144 -1.07 18.21 7.81
N ALA A 145 -1.66 19.13 7.04
CA ALA A 145 -1.69 19.04 5.58
C ALA A 145 -0.28 19.11 4.98
N ASP A 146 0.59 20.00 5.49
CA ASP A 146 1.99 20.13 5.05
C ASP A 146 2.83 18.88 5.35
N ARG A 147 2.52 18.17 6.45
CA ARG A 147 3.13 16.87 6.77
C ARG A 147 2.73 15.77 5.77
N GLY A 148 1.66 15.98 5.00
CA GLY A 148 1.05 14.97 4.13
C GLY A 148 0.41 13.82 4.92
N PRO A 149 -0.31 12.90 4.24
CA PRO A 149 -0.66 11.63 4.88
C PRO A 149 0.65 10.99 5.33
N ALA A 150 0.75 10.70 6.63
CA ALA A 150 1.99 10.26 7.25
C ALA A 150 2.62 9.15 6.41
N ARG A 151 3.75 9.48 5.76
CA ARG A 151 4.60 8.44 5.18
C ARG A 151 4.95 7.52 6.33
N LEU A 152 4.50 6.26 6.28
CA LEU A 152 5.09 5.20 7.08
C LEU A 152 6.59 5.31 6.86
N ARG A 153 7.31 5.75 7.89
CA ARG A 153 8.77 5.81 7.83
C ARG A 153 9.22 4.38 7.58
N ARG A 154 9.91 4.20 6.47
CA ARG A 154 10.58 2.94 6.11
C ARG A 154 11.46 2.52 7.30
N PRO A 155 11.52 1.23 7.64
CA PRO A 155 12.46 0.69 8.63
C PRO A 155 13.83 1.32 8.53
N ALA A 156 14.40 1.70 9.67
CA ALA A 156 15.65 2.46 9.77
C ALA A 156 16.92 1.68 9.31
N GLY A 157 16.78 0.46 8.79
CA GLY A 157 17.90 -0.39 8.36
C GLY A 157 18.66 0.06 7.10
N LEU A 158 18.26 1.14 6.43
CA LEU A 158 18.89 1.59 5.16
C LEU A 158 19.17 3.10 5.11
N GLN A 159 19.41 3.76 6.25
CA GLN A 159 19.76 5.19 6.28
C GLN A 159 21.20 5.42 6.71
N ASN A 160 22.14 5.10 5.82
CA ASN A 160 23.42 5.80 5.77
C ASN A 160 23.54 6.45 4.39
N GLY A 161 23.51 7.79 4.36
CA GLY A 161 23.71 8.62 3.16
C GLY A 161 22.80 9.85 3.10
N LYS A 162 23.30 10.99 3.58
CA LYS A 162 22.69 12.33 3.49
C LYS A 162 22.88 12.92 2.06
N PRO A 163 22.24 14.05 1.69
CA PRO A 163 21.13 14.05 0.74
C PRO A 163 21.45 14.79 -0.56
N ALA A 164 20.78 14.41 -1.66
CA ALA A 164 20.55 15.32 -2.77
C ALA A 164 19.15 15.10 -3.35
N SER A 165 18.45 16.22 -3.45
CA SER A 165 17.17 16.40 -4.07
C SER A 165 17.17 15.97 -5.53
N THR A 166 16.34 14.99 -5.86
CA THR A 166 15.59 14.96 -7.12
C THR A 166 14.32 14.17 -6.88
N VAL A 167 13.22 14.64 -7.46
CA VAL A 167 11.95 13.93 -7.57
C VAL A 167 12.24 12.58 -8.22
N SER A 168 12.45 11.54 -7.39
CA SER A 168 12.51 10.17 -7.87
C SER A 168 11.08 9.82 -8.27
N ARG A 169 10.82 9.90 -9.59
CA ARG A 169 9.76 9.13 -10.24
C ARG A 169 9.81 7.74 -9.62
N ALA A 170 8.70 7.29 -9.03
CA ALA A 170 8.58 5.93 -8.56
C ALA A 170 8.88 5.02 -9.75
N SER A 171 10.02 4.33 -9.71
CA SER A 171 10.43 3.44 -10.79
C SER A 171 9.49 2.24 -10.77
N CYS A 172 8.55 2.19 -11.70
CA CYS A 172 7.80 0.97 -11.97
C CYS A 172 8.80 -0.13 -12.36
N TRP A 173 8.55 -1.37 -11.91
CA TRP A 173 9.37 -2.51 -12.32
C TRP A 173 9.47 -2.59 -13.85
N LEU A 174 10.68 -2.83 -14.35
CA LEU A 174 10.95 -3.04 -15.77
C LEU A 174 10.92 -4.55 -16.08
N PRO A 175 10.70 -4.95 -17.35
CA PRO A 175 10.85 -6.34 -17.77
C PRO A 175 12.19 -6.94 -17.29
N GLY A 176 12.14 -8.15 -16.76
CA GLY A 176 13.31 -8.83 -16.16
C GLY A 176 13.54 -8.55 -14.67
N GLN A 177 12.81 -7.63 -14.05
CA GLN A 177 12.81 -7.46 -12.59
C GLN A 177 11.87 -8.49 -11.93
N PRO A 178 12.20 -9.03 -10.73
CA PRO A 178 11.42 -10.11 -10.10
C PRO A 178 9.96 -9.72 -9.83
N GLY A 179 9.68 -8.46 -9.49
CA GLY A 179 8.33 -7.95 -9.23
C GLY A 179 7.51 -7.59 -10.48
N TYR A 180 8.09 -7.64 -11.68
CA TYR A 180 7.43 -7.21 -12.91
C TYR A 180 6.27 -8.13 -13.32
N ALA A 181 6.49 -9.45 -13.31
CA ALA A 181 5.47 -10.40 -13.72
C ALA A 181 4.24 -10.36 -12.78
N LEU A 182 4.47 -10.24 -11.47
CA LEU A 182 3.40 -10.10 -10.48
C LEU A 182 2.59 -8.80 -10.68
N SER A 183 3.24 -7.66 -10.90
CA SER A 183 2.53 -6.40 -11.11
C SER A 183 1.69 -6.43 -12.39
N ARG A 184 2.20 -7.06 -13.45
CA ARG A 184 1.46 -7.30 -14.70
C ARG A 184 0.23 -8.17 -14.50
N ALA A 185 0.36 -9.28 -13.76
CA ALA A 185 -0.75 -10.16 -13.45
C ALA A 185 -1.84 -9.43 -12.65
N LEU A 186 -1.47 -8.70 -11.59
CA LEU A 186 -2.40 -7.90 -10.78
C LEU A 186 -3.07 -6.78 -11.58
N SER A 187 -2.31 -6.13 -12.46
CA SER A 187 -2.83 -5.09 -13.35
C SER A 187 -3.84 -5.64 -14.36
N HIS A 188 -3.59 -6.84 -14.88
CA HIS A 188 -4.52 -7.54 -15.76
C HIS A 188 -5.81 -7.95 -15.02
N LEU A 189 -5.67 -8.60 -13.86
CA LEU A 189 -6.81 -9.00 -13.02
C LEU A 189 -7.69 -7.80 -12.64
N GLY A 190 -7.09 -6.71 -12.17
CA GLY A 190 -7.83 -5.50 -11.77
C GLY A 190 -8.40 -4.68 -12.93
N ARG A 191 -8.17 -5.05 -14.19
CA ARG A 191 -8.65 -4.34 -15.38
C ARG A 191 -9.48 -5.19 -16.34
N ALA A 192 -9.51 -6.51 -16.15
CA ALA A 192 -10.37 -7.40 -16.93
C ALA A 192 -11.85 -7.00 -16.74
N GLY A 193 -12.68 -7.19 -17.76
CA GLY A 193 -14.09 -6.77 -17.72
C GLY A 193 -14.88 -7.49 -16.63
N GLY A 194 -15.78 -6.78 -15.94
CA GLY A 194 -16.64 -7.34 -14.88
C GLY A 194 -16.05 -7.34 -13.46
N GLN A 195 -14.87 -6.73 -13.28
CA GLN A 195 -14.08 -6.82 -12.04
C GLN A 195 -14.45 -5.75 -10.99
N PRO A 196 -14.14 -5.98 -9.69
CA PRO A 196 -14.43 -5.03 -8.62
C PRO A 196 -13.68 -3.71 -8.82
N THR A 197 -14.26 -2.61 -8.36
CA THR A 197 -13.56 -1.33 -8.45
C THR A 197 -12.31 -1.34 -7.56
N VAL A 198 -11.34 -0.46 -7.83
CA VAL A 198 -10.15 -0.30 -6.96
C VAL A 198 -10.53 0.01 -5.51
N ARG A 199 -11.69 0.63 -5.29
CA ARG A 199 -12.24 0.88 -3.95
C ARG A 199 -12.73 -0.40 -3.28
N ASP A 200 -13.36 -1.28 -4.04
CA ASP A 200 -13.85 -2.57 -3.55
C ASP A 200 -12.67 -3.51 -3.26
N LEU A 201 -11.65 -3.51 -4.13
CA LEU A 201 -10.39 -4.22 -3.91
C LEU A 201 -9.67 -3.74 -2.66
N ALA A 202 -9.62 -2.43 -2.42
CA ALA A 202 -9.06 -1.85 -1.21
C ALA A 202 -9.86 -2.28 0.05
N ALA A 203 -11.18 -2.30 -0.04
CA ALA A 203 -12.05 -2.72 1.06
C ALA A 203 -11.91 -4.22 1.36
N SER A 204 -11.89 -5.08 0.34
CA SER A 204 -11.80 -6.54 0.49
C SER A 204 -10.44 -7.00 1.00
N THR A 205 -9.37 -6.30 0.63
CA THR A 205 -7.99 -6.61 1.08
C THR A 205 -7.56 -5.83 2.33
N GLY A 206 -8.38 -4.91 2.83
CA GLY A 206 -8.07 -4.09 4.02
C GLY A 206 -6.94 -3.08 3.83
N VAL A 207 -6.58 -2.75 2.59
CA VAL A 207 -5.49 -1.81 2.26
C VAL A 207 -6.02 -0.52 1.63
N SER A 208 -5.17 0.50 1.51
CA SER A 208 -5.56 1.75 0.84
C SER A 208 -5.64 1.61 -0.69
N THR A 209 -6.53 2.35 -1.33
CA THR A 209 -6.61 2.44 -2.81
C THR A 209 -5.28 2.85 -3.45
N SER A 210 -4.53 3.75 -2.80
CA SER A 210 -3.18 4.13 -3.26
C SER A 210 -2.22 2.94 -3.23
N TYR A 211 -2.32 2.06 -2.24
CA TYR A 211 -1.51 0.83 -2.19
C TYR A 211 -1.88 -0.11 -3.34
N ILE A 212 -3.17 -0.28 -3.64
CA ILE A 212 -3.66 -1.06 -4.79
C ILE A 212 -3.05 -0.54 -6.11
N TYR A 213 -3.13 0.77 -6.37
CA TYR A 213 -2.53 1.35 -7.58
C TYR A 213 -1.02 1.08 -7.67
N ARG A 214 -0.31 1.14 -6.54
CA ARG A 214 1.15 0.96 -6.49
C ARG A 214 1.59 -0.48 -6.69
N ILE A 215 0.80 -1.47 -6.25
CA ILE A 215 1.10 -2.88 -6.55
C ILE A 215 0.78 -3.21 -8.01
N MET A 216 -0.30 -2.64 -8.57
CA MET A 216 -0.64 -2.79 -10.00
C MET A 216 0.34 -2.07 -10.93
N SER A 217 0.92 -0.94 -10.51
CA SER A 217 1.96 -0.26 -11.28
C SER A 217 3.36 -0.86 -11.10
N GLY A 218 3.53 -1.80 -10.17
CA GLY A 218 4.84 -2.36 -9.86
C GLY A 218 5.76 -1.36 -9.17
N GLU A 219 5.20 -0.42 -8.40
CA GLU A 219 5.98 0.41 -7.48
C GLU A 219 6.15 -0.24 -6.09
N ARG A 220 5.37 -1.30 -5.82
CA ARG A 220 5.41 -2.08 -4.58
C ARG A 220 5.11 -3.55 -4.85
N THR A 221 5.67 -4.42 -4.01
CA THR A 221 5.32 -5.84 -3.96
C THR A 221 4.36 -6.07 -2.78
N PRO A 222 3.19 -6.71 -2.99
CA PRO A 222 2.23 -6.99 -1.93
C PRO A 222 2.71 -8.10 -0.98
N THR A 223 2.15 -8.14 0.23
CA THR A 223 2.21 -9.34 1.08
C THR A 223 1.36 -10.46 0.48
N TRP A 224 1.60 -11.71 0.87
CA TRP A 224 0.84 -12.84 0.36
C TRP A 224 -0.66 -12.71 0.65
N GLU A 225 -1.02 -12.29 1.87
CA GLU A 225 -2.42 -12.06 2.26
C GLU A 225 -3.14 -11.07 1.33
N VAL A 226 -2.46 -9.99 0.94
CA VAL A 226 -3.02 -8.99 0.03
C VAL A 226 -3.11 -9.53 -1.40
N ALA A 227 -2.09 -10.25 -1.88
CA ALA A 227 -2.11 -10.85 -3.22
C ALA A 227 -3.24 -11.89 -3.35
N ALA A 228 -3.36 -12.78 -2.37
CA ALA A 228 -4.42 -13.78 -2.32
C ALA A 228 -5.81 -13.14 -2.17
N GLY A 229 -5.95 -12.13 -1.31
CA GLY A 229 -7.20 -11.36 -1.18
C GLY A 229 -7.59 -10.65 -2.47
N PHE A 230 -6.61 -10.09 -3.19
CA PHE A 230 -6.82 -9.45 -4.49
C PHE A 230 -7.32 -10.46 -5.52
N ALA A 231 -6.68 -11.63 -5.64
CA ALA A 231 -7.11 -12.69 -6.55
C ALA A 231 -8.55 -13.13 -6.27
N ARG A 232 -8.89 -13.42 -5.01
CA ARG A 232 -10.26 -13.82 -4.63
C ARG A 232 -11.29 -12.74 -4.94
N ALA A 233 -10.96 -11.48 -4.66
CA ALA A 233 -11.85 -10.37 -4.99
C ALA A 233 -12.07 -10.28 -6.50
N CYS A 234 -11.08 -10.65 -7.30
CA CYS A 234 -11.17 -10.73 -8.75
C CYS A 234 -11.73 -12.06 -9.30
N GLU A 235 -12.26 -12.93 -8.44
CA GLU A 235 -12.72 -14.28 -8.80
C GLU A 235 -11.65 -15.16 -9.47
N ALA A 236 -10.38 -14.86 -9.22
CA ALA A 236 -9.24 -15.66 -9.66
C ALA A 236 -8.75 -16.59 -8.55
N ASP A 237 -8.11 -17.70 -8.94
CA ASP A 237 -7.46 -18.61 -8.00
C ASP A 237 -6.21 -17.94 -7.40
N PRO A 238 -6.11 -17.80 -6.07
CA PRO A 238 -4.91 -17.29 -5.41
C PRO A 238 -3.64 -18.06 -5.75
N ASP A 239 -3.74 -19.38 -5.96
CA ASP A 239 -2.58 -20.23 -6.19
C ASP A 239 -1.88 -19.88 -7.50
N ASP A 240 -2.62 -19.32 -8.48
CA ASP A 240 -2.05 -18.82 -9.74
C ASP A 240 -1.06 -17.66 -9.52
N LEU A 241 -1.16 -16.93 -8.40
CA LEU A 241 -0.22 -15.85 -8.06
C LEU A 241 0.94 -16.30 -7.17
N SER A 242 0.89 -17.50 -6.59
CA SER A 242 1.86 -17.98 -5.59
C SER A 242 3.29 -17.99 -6.12
N PHE A 243 3.49 -18.56 -7.31
CA PHE A 243 4.79 -18.60 -7.98
C PHE A 243 5.35 -17.20 -8.25
N LEU A 244 4.53 -16.33 -8.86
CA LEU A 244 4.94 -14.94 -9.15
C LEU A 244 5.25 -14.15 -7.89
N TRP A 245 4.53 -14.41 -6.80
CA TRP A 245 4.76 -13.79 -5.51
C TRP A 245 6.08 -14.25 -4.88
N ASN A 246 6.39 -15.55 -4.93
CA ASN A 246 7.67 -16.09 -4.49
C ASN A 246 8.82 -15.48 -5.30
N THR A 247 8.70 -15.43 -6.64
CA THR A 247 9.70 -14.78 -7.50
C THR A 247 9.89 -13.31 -7.14
N ALA A 248 8.80 -12.57 -6.91
CA ALA A 248 8.86 -11.14 -6.58
C ALA A 248 9.51 -10.82 -5.23
N HIS A 249 9.53 -11.78 -4.31
CA HIS A 249 10.22 -11.69 -3.01
C HIS A 249 11.54 -12.45 -2.98
N GLU A 250 12.01 -12.93 -4.13
CA GLU A 250 13.26 -13.70 -4.26
C GLU A 250 13.30 -14.93 -3.33
N LEU A 251 12.12 -15.50 -3.05
CA LEU A 251 12.00 -16.71 -2.27
C LEU A 251 12.32 -17.91 -3.16
N PRO A 252 13.00 -18.94 -2.63
CA PRO A 252 13.18 -20.18 -3.36
C PRO A 252 11.82 -20.71 -3.79
N SER A 253 11.68 -21.04 -5.08
CA SER A 253 10.49 -21.72 -5.59
C SER A 253 10.56 -23.23 -5.32
N ASP A 254 11.31 -23.62 -4.29
CA ASP A 254 11.52 -25.00 -3.93
C ASP A 254 10.20 -25.60 -3.45
N PRO A 255 9.78 -26.73 -4.04
CA PRO A 255 8.53 -27.37 -3.67
C PRO A 255 8.61 -27.85 -2.21
N PRO A 256 7.56 -27.69 -1.40
CA PRO A 256 7.57 -28.12 -0.01
C PRO A 256 7.85 -29.63 0.13
N PRO A 257 8.53 -30.05 1.22
CA PRO A 257 8.79 -31.46 1.48
C PRO A 257 7.46 -32.21 1.72
N GLY A 258 7.36 -33.44 1.23
CA GLY A 258 6.19 -34.30 1.44
C GLY A 258 4.98 -34.06 0.52
N GLN A 259 5.11 -33.22 -0.52
CA GLN A 259 4.05 -33.08 -1.54
C GLN A 259 3.69 -34.40 -2.22
N THR A 260 2.41 -34.57 -2.49
CA THR A 260 1.88 -35.67 -3.32
C THR A 260 1.96 -35.31 -4.82
N TYR A 261 1.91 -36.32 -5.69
CA TYR A 261 1.88 -36.11 -7.15
C TYR A 261 0.81 -35.10 -7.63
N PRO A 262 -0.47 -35.20 -7.24
CA PRO A 262 -1.49 -34.23 -7.67
C PRO A 262 -1.21 -32.81 -7.16
N GLU A 263 -0.64 -32.64 -5.97
CA GLU A 263 -0.26 -31.32 -5.45
C GLU A 263 0.90 -30.70 -6.24
N ALA A 264 1.90 -31.50 -6.63
CA ALA A 264 2.99 -31.04 -7.46
C ALA A 264 2.52 -30.63 -8.86
N VAL A 265 1.61 -31.42 -9.46
CA VAL A 265 0.98 -31.07 -10.74
C VAL A 265 0.18 -29.77 -10.60
N HIS A 266 -0.61 -29.63 -9.54
CA HIS A 266 -1.38 -28.41 -9.28
C HIS A 266 -0.47 -27.17 -9.16
N ALA A 267 0.63 -27.27 -8.40
CA ALA A 267 1.58 -26.18 -8.25
C ALA A 267 2.23 -25.78 -9.58
N LEU A 268 2.59 -26.75 -10.43
CA LEU A 268 3.12 -26.48 -11.77
C LEU A 268 2.07 -25.79 -12.66
N GLN A 269 0.84 -26.30 -12.69
CA GLN A 269 -0.24 -25.70 -13.49
C GLN A 269 -0.58 -24.28 -13.00
N ALA A 270 -0.63 -24.07 -11.69
CA ALA A 270 -0.85 -22.75 -11.08
C ALA A 270 0.24 -21.75 -11.48
N ALA A 271 1.53 -22.17 -11.47
CA ALA A 271 2.62 -21.32 -11.94
C ALA A 271 2.46 -20.92 -13.42
N LEU A 272 2.06 -21.87 -14.28
CA LEU A 272 1.81 -21.61 -15.71
C LEU A 272 0.60 -20.70 -15.93
N ARG A 273 -0.48 -20.86 -15.17
CA ARG A 273 -1.64 -19.96 -15.19
C ARG A 273 -1.27 -18.55 -14.70
N GLY A 274 -0.44 -18.46 -13.68
CA GLY A 274 0.17 -17.20 -13.23
C GLY A 274 0.93 -16.48 -14.33
N LEU A 275 1.83 -17.18 -15.02
CA LEU A 275 2.56 -16.63 -16.17
C LEU A 275 1.60 -16.17 -17.28
N ARG A 276 0.51 -16.90 -17.52
CA ARG A 276 -0.55 -16.49 -18.45
C ARG A 276 -1.26 -15.21 -18.02
N LEU A 277 -1.55 -15.02 -16.74
CA LEU A 277 -2.08 -13.76 -16.22
C LEU A 277 -1.09 -12.61 -16.44
N ALA A 278 0.20 -12.83 -16.18
CA ALA A 278 1.24 -11.83 -16.39
C ALA A 278 1.40 -11.43 -17.88
N ALA A 279 1.23 -12.38 -18.78
CA ALA A 279 1.22 -12.19 -20.23
C ALA A 279 -0.08 -11.55 -20.77
N ALA A 280 -1.01 -11.15 -19.89
CA ALA A 280 -2.33 -10.61 -20.24
C ALA A 280 -3.26 -11.60 -20.97
N CYS A 281 -3.21 -12.87 -20.56
CA CYS A 281 -4.09 -13.94 -21.02
C CYS A 281 -4.16 -14.14 -22.54
N PRO A 282 -3.01 -14.36 -23.22
CA PRO A 282 -3.02 -14.70 -24.63
C PRO A 282 -3.88 -15.95 -24.92
N GLU A 283 -4.53 -15.95 -26.08
CA GLU A 283 -5.28 -17.09 -26.58
C GLU A 283 -4.34 -18.24 -27.00
N ILE A 284 -4.81 -19.49 -26.91
CA ILE A 284 -4.03 -20.69 -27.29
C ILE A 284 -3.41 -20.56 -28.69
N PRO A 285 -4.11 -20.11 -29.76
CA PRO A 285 -3.50 -19.97 -31.09
C PRO A 285 -2.34 -18.97 -31.13
N THR A 286 -2.36 -17.95 -30.27
CA THR A 286 -1.29 -16.96 -30.16
C THR A 286 -0.05 -17.56 -29.49
N LEU A 287 -0.25 -18.37 -28.45
CA LEU A 287 0.84 -19.10 -27.78
C LEU A 287 1.56 -20.04 -28.74
N LEU A 288 0.82 -20.80 -29.55
CA LEU A 288 1.41 -21.75 -30.50
C LEU A 288 2.27 -21.09 -31.58
N ARG A 289 1.96 -19.84 -31.96
CA ARG A 289 2.79 -19.07 -32.91
C ARG A 289 4.10 -18.57 -32.29
N GLN A 290 4.14 -18.43 -30.97
CA GLN A 290 5.27 -17.88 -30.22
C GLN A 290 6.14 -18.97 -29.58
N ALA A 291 5.59 -20.17 -29.41
CA ALA A 291 6.25 -21.27 -28.73
C ALA A 291 7.28 -21.99 -29.62
N PRO A 292 8.44 -22.40 -29.07
CA PRO A 292 9.27 -23.39 -29.72
C PRO A 292 8.54 -24.75 -29.76
N ALA A 293 8.82 -25.59 -30.76
CA ALA A 293 8.32 -26.96 -30.79
C ALA A 293 8.79 -27.72 -29.54
N PRO A 294 7.98 -28.63 -28.93
CA PRO A 294 6.83 -29.35 -29.51
C PRO A 294 5.46 -28.96 -28.91
N LEU A 295 5.20 -27.70 -28.55
CA LEU A 295 3.93 -27.30 -27.93
C LEU A 295 2.73 -27.52 -28.89
N THR A 296 1.70 -28.25 -28.43
CA THR A 296 0.44 -28.46 -29.16
C THR A 296 -0.73 -27.77 -28.47
N ALA A 297 -1.82 -27.53 -29.21
CA ALA A 297 -3.04 -26.92 -28.65
C ALA A 297 -3.62 -27.73 -27.48
N GLY A 298 -3.65 -29.06 -27.61
CA GLY A 298 -4.14 -29.96 -26.56
C GLY A 298 -3.26 -29.91 -25.30
N ALA A 299 -1.94 -29.93 -25.47
CA ALA A 299 -1.01 -29.82 -24.35
C ALA A 299 -1.12 -28.47 -23.63
N ALA A 300 -1.19 -27.36 -24.39
CA ALA A 300 -1.35 -26.02 -23.81
C ALA A 300 -2.66 -25.90 -23.02
N THR A 301 -3.78 -26.39 -23.57
CA THR A 301 -5.08 -26.38 -22.88
C THR A 301 -5.04 -27.25 -21.62
N ALA A 302 -4.47 -28.45 -21.69
CA ALA A 302 -4.40 -29.35 -20.54
C ALA A 302 -3.53 -28.77 -19.41
N LEU A 303 -2.36 -28.21 -19.74
CA LEU A 303 -1.45 -27.59 -18.77
C LEU A 303 -2.01 -26.31 -18.14
N LEU A 304 -2.87 -25.58 -18.84
CA LEU A 304 -3.52 -24.36 -18.32
C LEU A 304 -4.88 -24.63 -17.66
N SER A 305 -5.33 -25.88 -17.64
CA SER A 305 -6.56 -26.29 -16.95
C SER A 305 -6.30 -26.59 -15.47
N SER A 306 -7.37 -26.79 -14.69
CA SER A 306 -7.29 -27.29 -13.31
C SER A 306 -7.32 -28.82 -13.21
N GLN A 307 -7.41 -29.52 -14.35
CA GLN A 307 -7.45 -30.98 -14.40
C GLN A 307 -6.05 -31.56 -14.57
N THR A 308 -5.81 -32.73 -13.96
CA THR A 308 -4.54 -33.46 -14.11
C THR A 308 -4.33 -33.82 -15.59
N PRO A 309 -3.27 -33.31 -16.24
CA PRO A 309 -3.01 -33.56 -17.64
C PRO A 309 -2.45 -34.97 -17.83
N ALA A 310 -2.61 -35.53 -19.02
CA ALA A 310 -1.98 -36.80 -19.37
C ALA A 310 -0.45 -36.70 -19.26
N ALA A 311 0.22 -37.78 -18.82
CA ALA A 311 1.68 -37.79 -18.62
C ALA A 311 2.48 -37.35 -19.85
N GLY A 312 1.98 -37.64 -21.07
CA GLY A 312 2.60 -37.19 -22.31
C GLY A 312 2.68 -35.66 -22.48
N PHE A 313 1.80 -34.90 -21.82
CA PHE A 313 1.80 -33.43 -21.83
C PHE A 313 2.72 -32.83 -20.75
N LEU A 314 3.13 -33.61 -19.74
CA LEU A 314 4.01 -33.18 -18.64
C LEU A 314 5.51 -33.35 -18.96
N ARG A 315 5.87 -33.54 -20.24
CA ARG A 315 7.28 -33.64 -20.62
C ARG A 315 7.95 -32.27 -20.58
N TRP A 316 9.20 -32.22 -20.09
CA TRP A 316 9.94 -30.96 -19.98
C TRP A 316 9.95 -30.09 -21.25
N PRO A 317 10.20 -30.62 -22.46
CA PRO A 317 10.20 -29.79 -23.67
C PRO A 317 8.87 -29.08 -23.93
N VAL A 318 7.74 -29.68 -23.52
CA VAL A 318 6.40 -29.10 -23.67
C VAL A 318 6.18 -28.00 -22.63
N VAL A 319 6.52 -28.27 -21.36
CA VAL A 319 6.38 -27.33 -20.24
C VAL A 319 7.29 -26.12 -20.44
N GLY A 320 8.56 -26.34 -20.78
CA GLY A 320 9.52 -25.28 -21.07
C GLY A 320 9.09 -24.42 -22.28
N ALA A 321 8.62 -25.04 -23.36
CA ALA A 321 8.10 -24.31 -24.52
C ALA A 321 6.89 -23.42 -24.17
N LEU A 322 5.99 -23.91 -23.32
CA LEU A 322 4.85 -23.12 -22.84
C LEU A 322 5.31 -21.96 -21.95
N ALA A 323 6.23 -22.19 -21.01
CA ALA A 323 6.78 -21.14 -20.14
C ALA A 323 7.46 -20.03 -20.97
N THR A 324 8.25 -20.40 -21.98
CA THR A 324 8.86 -19.43 -22.92
C THR A 324 7.82 -18.66 -23.72
N ALA A 325 6.79 -19.33 -24.24
CA ALA A 325 5.70 -18.67 -24.98
C ALA A 325 4.93 -17.65 -24.13
N LEU A 326 4.88 -17.88 -22.81
CA LEU A 326 4.29 -16.97 -21.82
C LEU A 326 5.24 -15.85 -21.38
N GLN A 327 6.41 -15.71 -22.02
CA GLN A 327 7.47 -14.76 -21.67
C GLN A 327 8.01 -14.97 -20.24
N GLY A 328 7.84 -16.18 -19.68
CA GLY A 328 8.45 -16.60 -18.43
C GLY A 328 9.86 -17.14 -18.64
N ASP A 329 10.60 -17.24 -17.55
CA ASP A 329 11.89 -17.93 -17.52
C ASP A 329 11.66 -19.44 -17.34
N PRO A 330 12.00 -20.29 -18.33
CA PRO A 330 11.86 -21.73 -18.18
C PRO A 330 12.72 -22.27 -17.02
N ASP A 331 13.90 -21.71 -16.76
CA ASP A 331 14.77 -22.21 -15.69
C ASP A 331 14.15 -22.00 -14.30
N ALA A 332 13.33 -20.96 -14.13
CA ALA A 332 12.57 -20.73 -12.89
C ALA A 332 11.41 -21.73 -12.69
N ILE A 333 10.87 -22.31 -13.77
CA ILE A 333 9.80 -23.33 -13.73
C ILE A 333 10.34 -24.74 -13.56
N ARG A 334 11.60 -24.97 -13.95
CA ARG A 334 12.24 -26.29 -13.96
C ARG A 334 12.16 -27.03 -12.61
N PRO A 335 12.41 -26.41 -11.44
CA PRO A 335 12.31 -27.11 -10.15
C PRO A 335 10.90 -27.65 -9.85
N LEU A 336 9.85 -26.94 -10.28
CA LEU A 336 8.46 -27.40 -10.13
C LEU A 336 8.20 -28.63 -11.02
N TRP A 337 8.72 -28.62 -12.25
CA TRP A 337 8.61 -29.76 -13.16
C TRP A 337 9.40 -30.97 -12.65
N GLU A 338 10.65 -30.80 -12.20
CA GLU A 338 11.48 -31.88 -11.67
C GLU A 338 10.82 -32.58 -10.49
N ARG A 339 10.06 -31.83 -9.67
CA ARG A 339 9.26 -32.43 -8.60
C ARG A 339 8.08 -33.26 -9.10
N VAL A 340 7.39 -32.81 -10.15
CA VAL A 340 6.32 -33.60 -10.80
C VAL A 340 6.89 -34.88 -11.39
N ASP A 341 8.06 -34.80 -12.04
CA ASP A 341 8.75 -35.93 -12.64
C ASP A 341 9.20 -36.94 -11.57
N ALA A 342 9.78 -36.46 -10.46
CA ALA A 342 10.23 -37.30 -9.34
C ALA A 342 9.08 -38.02 -8.60
N LEU A 343 7.89 -37.42 -8.57
CA LEU A 343 6.70 -37.98 -7.93
C LEU A 343 5.79 -38.74 -8.90
N ALA A 344 6.14 -38.80 -10.18
CA ALA A 344 5.30 -39.43 -11.19
C ALA A 344 5.05 -40.90 -10.82
N PRO A 345 3.80 -41.37 -10.86
CA PRO A 345 3.50 -42.76 -10.57
C PRO A 345 4.25 -43.64 -11.58
N THR A 346 5.13 -44.50 -11.05
CA THR A 346 5.79 -45.50 -11.89
C THR A 346 4.76 -46.50 -12.37
N ALA A 347 5.02 -47.14 -13.51
CA ALA A 347 4.11 -48.14 -14.09
C ALA A 347 3.77 -49.28 -13.10
N ASP A 348 4.66 -49.58 -12.15
CA ASP A 348 4.47 -50.59 -11.10
C ASP A 348 3.39 -50.21 -10.06
N ASP A 349 3.18 -48.93 -9.77
CA ASP A 349 2.16 -48.49 -8.79
C ASP A 349 0.75 -48.49 -9.41
N ALA A 350 0.65 -48.27 -10.72
CA ALA A 350 -0.62 -48.33 -11.45
C ALA A 350 -1.16 -49.77 -11.58
N ASP A 351 -0.28 -50.78 -11.53
CA ASP A 351 -0.63 -52.20 -11.63
C ASP A 351 -1.02 -52.80 -10.26
N ARG A 352 -0.37 -52.37 -9.16
CA ARG A 352 -0.78 -52.73 -7.78
C ARG A 352 -2.17 -52.21 -7.40
N GLY A 353 -2.58 -51.08 -7.96
CA GLY A 353 -3.94 -50.55 -7.79
C GLY A 353 -5.01 -51.29 -8.62
N ARG A 354 -4.61 -52.12 -9.58
CA ARG A 354 -5.52 -52.91 -10.45
C ARG A 354 -5.51 -54.41 -10.14
N SER A 355 -4.57 -54.92 -9.36
CA SER A 355 -4.65 -56.29 -8.86
C SER A 355 -5.71 -56.38 -7.77
N TRP A 356 -6.93 -56.70 -8.17
CA TRP A 356 -7.96 -57.14 -7.23
C TRP A 356 -7.42 -58.36 -6.47
N PRO A 357 -7.40 -58.36 -5.13
CA PRO A 357 -6.96 -59.52 -4.38
C PRO A 357 -7.87 -60.69 -4.74
N ALA A 358 -7.27 -61.85 -5.02
CA ALA A 358 -7.98 -63.09 -5.38
C ALA A 358 -9.00 -63.55 -4.32
N GLU A 359 -8.96 -62.96 -3.11
CA GLU A 359 -9.92 -63.14 -2.02
C GLU A 359 -11.28 -62.48 -2.27
N ALA A 360 -11.42 -61.59 -3.27
CA ALA A 360 -12.70 -60.99 -3.63
C ALA A 360 -13.66 -61.93 -4.38
N PHE A 361 -13.23 -63.16 -4.69
CA PHE A 361 -14.00 -64.16 -5.44
C PHE A 361 -14.12 -65.54 -4.73
N GLY A 362 -13.91 -65.62 -3.42
CA GLY A 362 -14.00 -66.87 -2.65
C GLY A 362 -14.74 -66.73 -1.33
#